data_AF-A0A932GSH4-F1
#
_entry.id   AF-A0A932GSH4-F1
#
_cell.length_a   1.000
_cell.length_b   1.000
_cell.length_c   1.000
_cell.angle_alpha   90.00
_cell.angle_beta   90.00
_cell.angle_gamma   90.00
#
_symmetry.space_group_name_H-M   'P 1'
#
loop_
_entity.id
_entity.type
_entity.pdbx_description
1 polymer ?
#
loop_
_entity_poly.entity_id
_entity_poly.type
_entity_poly.pdbx_seq_one_letter_code
_entity_poly.pdbx_strand_id
1 'polypeptide(L)'
;NLILGLRELTNGETGIVTTGLGAGILERARWSYYVILAVLMFSLVLYHLLMRSRAGTAFRALTDDEFAAELVGIDVTMYKVLAASIGSALLGAVGALYAYYSGFISPTVYALVSVDIVVLVTLLLGGMGTLLGPVLGGVLFTVLDEIVRPLGRLNVLVYGALMILLFITFRQGLVAVLRKLGKVRIP
;
A
#
# COMPACT_ATOMS: atom_id res chain seq x y z
N ASN A 1 -4.80 -22.82 -10.01
CA ASN A 1 -3.89 -23.67 -10.82
C ASN A 1 -4.25 -23.76 -12.31
N LEU A 2 -5.52 -23.68 -12.74
CA LEU A 2 -5.87 -23.69 -14.18
C LEU A 2 -5.29 -22.51 -14.98
N ILE A 3 -5.20 -21.32 -14.38
CA ILE A 3 -4.63 -20.11 -15.03
C ILE A 3 -3.09 -20.21 -15.20
N LEU A 4 -2.41 -20.94 -14.31
CA LEU A 4 -0.95 -21.20 -14.39
C LEU A 4 -0.60 -22.27 -15.44
N GLY A 5 -1.59 -23.09 -15.84
CA GLY A 5 -1.43 -24.12 -16.87
C GLY A 5 -1.50 -23.60 -18.30
N LEU A 6 -2.01 -22.38 -18.52
CA LEU A 6 -2.05 -21.71 -19.82
C LEU A 6 -0.68 -21.09 -20.16
N ARG A 7 0.34 -21.95 -20.29
CA ARG A 7 1.72 -21.57 -20.61
C ARG A 7 1.83 -20.72 -21.87
N GLU A 8 0.93 -20.88 -22.83
CA GLU A 8 0.95 -20.10 -24.08
C GLU A 8 0.59 -18.62 -23.91
N LEU A 9 -0.15 -18.24 -22.86
CA LEU A 9 -0.48 -16.83 -22.58
C LEU A 9 0.27 -16.25 -21.39
N THR A 10 0.56 -17.05 -20.36
CA THR A 10 1.13 -16.55 -19.08
C THR A 10 2.56 -17.01 -18.81
N ASN A 11 3.11 -17.90 -19.64
CA ASN A 11 4.37 -18.61 -19.39
C ASN A 11 4.41 -19.39 -18.04
N GLY A 12 3.25 -19.57 -17.39
CA GLY A 12 3.10 -20.28 -16.11
C GLY A 12 3.85 -19.61 -14.95
N GLU A 13 4.52 -20.42 -14.11
CA GLU A 13 5.28 -19.93 -12.94
C GLU A 13 6.53 -19.13 -13.32
N THR A 14 7.01 -19.27 -14.57
CA THR A 14 8.19 -18.58 -15.12
C THR A 14 7.95 -17.09 -15.38
N GLY A 15 6.68 -16.66 -15.42
CA GLY A 15 6.32 -15.26 -15.59
C GLY A 15 6.53 -14.70 -17.01
N ILE A 16 6.09 -13.46 -17.19
CA ILE A 16 6.22 -12.72 -18.45
C ILE A 16 7.22 -11.58 -18.22
N VAL A 17 8.20 -11.47 -19.13
CA VAL A 17 9.07 -10.30 -19.20
C VAL A 17 8.27 -9.21 -19.90
N THR A 18 8.05 -8.08 -19.23
CA THR A 18 7.32 -6.98 -19.84
C THR A 18 8.27 -6.28 -20.81
N THR A 19 8.27 -6.66 -22.08
CA THR A 19 8.78 -5.77 -23.13
C THR A 19 7.92 -4.52 -23.05
N GLY A 20 8.53 -3.40 -22.67
CA GLY A 20 7.83 -2.21 -22.23
C GLY A 20 6.66 -1.84 -23.14
N LEU A 21 5.58 -1.30 -22.56
CA LEU A 21 4.66 -0.43 -23.32
C LEU A 21 5.56 0.48 -24.15
N GLY A 22 5.48 0.46 -25.49
CA GLY A 22 6.37 1.19 -26.42
C GLY A 22 6.47 2.72 -26.22
N ALA A 23 5.92 3.21 -25.11
CA ALA A 23 6.23 4.43 -24.41
C ALA A 23 7.68 4.38 -23.84
N GLY A 24 8.69 4.60 -24.69
CA GLY A 24 10.11 4.78 -24.32
C GLY A 24 10.39 5.91 -23.32
N ILE A 25 9.35 6.60 -22.85
CA ILE A 25 9.36 7.48 -21.70
C ILE A 25 9.78 6.73 -20.42
N LEU A 26 9.24 5.55 -20.13
CA LEU A 26 9.50 4.87 -18.85
C LEU A 26 10.75 3.97 -18.84
N GLU A 27 11.41 3.75 -19.99
CA GLU A 27 12.64 2.95 -20.10
C GLU A 27 13.87 3.62 -19.47
N ARG A 28 13.82 4.94 -19.27
CA ARG A 28 14.87 5.67 -18.56
C ARG A 28 14.56 5.64 -17.07
N ALA A 29 15.44 5.05 -16.25
CA ALA A 29 15.32 4.97 -14.80
C ALA A 29 14.93 6.31 -14.11
N ARG A 30 15.40 7.43 -14.68
CA ARG A 30 15.03 8.78 -14.21
C ARG A 30 13.56 9.12 -14.41
N TRP A 31 12.97 8.72 -15.53
CA TRP A 31 11.57 9.02 -15.85
C TRP A 31 10.61 8.15 -15.06
N SER A 32 10.95 6.87 -14.85
CA SER A 32 10.19 5.97 -13.99
C SER A 32 10.06 6.53 -12.58
N TYR A 33 11.13 7.13 -12.04
CA TYR A 33 11.09 7.83 -10.75
C TYR A 33 10.08 8.99 -10.74
N TYR A 34 10.10 9.88 -11.74
CA TYR A 34 9.17 11.01 -11.80
C TYR A 34 7.70 10.57 -11.95
N VAL A 35 7.46 9.47 -12.68
CA VAL A 35 6.10 8.92 -12.83
C VAL A 35 5.60 8.31 -11.51
N ILE A 36 6.42 7.53 -10.81
CA ILE A 36 6.08 6.98 -9.49
C ILE A 36 5.82 8.12 -8.50
N LEU A 37 6.67 9.15 -8.50
CA LEU A 37 6.49 10.33 -7.65
C LEU A 37 5.20 11.09 -7.98
N ALA A 38 4.88 11.25 -9.26
CA ALA A 38 3.63 11.88 -9.69
C ALA A 38 2.40 11.09 -9.23
N VAL A 39 2.43 9.76 -9.33
CA VAL A 39 1.35 8.88 -8.84
C VAL A 39 1.22 8.99 -7.31
N LEU A 40 2.33 8.97 -6.57
CA LEU A 40 2.32 9.17 -5.12
C LEU A 40 1.68 10.50 -4.73
N MET A 41 2.11 11.60 -5.35
CA MET A 41 1.56 12.93 -5.11
C MET A 41 0.08 13.00 -5.47
N PHE A 42 -0.32 12.42 -6.59
CA PHE A 42 -1.71 12.33 -7.00
C PHE A 42 -2.55 11.57 -5.97
N SER A 43 -2.09 10.41 -5.48
CA SER A 43 -2.78 9.64 -4.44
C SER A 43 -2.92 10.43 -3.14
N LEU A 44 -1.88 11.16 -2.72
CA LEU A 44 -1.93 12.00 -1.51
C LEU A 44 -2.93 13.16 -1.64
N VAL A 45 -2.92 13.85 -2.79
CA VAL A 45 -3.87 14.95 -3.08
C VAL A 45 -5.29 14.42 -3.15
N LEU A 46 -5.51 13.30 -3.83
CA LEU A 46 -6.82 12.65 -3.93
C LEU A 46 -7.35 12.26 -2.54
N TYR A 47 -6.51 11.64 -1.70
CA TYR A 47 -6.88 11.32 -0.33
C TYR A 47 -7.21 12.58 0.48
N HIS A 48 -6.39 13.63 0.38
CA HIS A 48 -6.61 14.88 1.10
C HIS A 48 -7.94 15.54 0.71
N LEU A 49 -8.24 15.59 -0.59
CA LEU A 49 -9.49 16.14 -1.10
C LEU A 49 -10.69 15.29 -0.67
N LEU A 50 -10.57 13.97 -0.76
CA LEU A 50 -11.62 13.03 -0.35
C LEU A 50 -11.95 13.16 1.14
N MET A 51 -10.91 13.23 2.00
CA MET A 51 -11.08 13.37 3.44
C MET A 51 -11.62 14.72 3.88
N ARG A 52 -11.50 15.76 3.06
CA ARG A 52 -12.08 17.09 3.30
C ARG A 52 -13.51 17.23 2.76
N SER A 53 -13.94 16.31 1.91
CA SER A 53 -15.29 16.29 1.33
C SER A 53 -16.34 15.68 2.28
N ARG A 54 -17.62 15.76 1.90
CA ARG A 54 -18.73 15.10 2.62
C ARG A 54 -18.52 13.59 2.77
N ALA A 55 -17.90 12.95 1.77
CA ALA A 55 -17.58 11.53 1.82
C ALA A 55 -16.55 11.23 2.94
N GLY A 56 -15.58 12.13 3.15
CA GLY A 56 -14.62 12.03 4.26
C GLY A 56 -15.29 12.03 5.63
N THR A 57 -16.30 12.88 5.83
CA THR A 57 -17.09 12.89 7.07
C THR A 57 -17.86 11.59 7.26
N ALA A 58 -18.49 11.07 6.19
CA ALA A 58 -19.19 9.79 6.23
C ALA A 58 -18.25 8.62 6.56
N PHE A 59 -17.03 8.61 6.00
CA PHE A 59 -16.03 7.59 6.32
C PHE A 59 -15.59 7.61 7.78
N ARG A 60 -15.46 8.80 8.38
CA ARG A 60 -15.13 8.90 9.81
C ARG A 60 -16.26 8.40 10.69
N ALA A 61 -17.50 8.79 10.39
CA ALA A 61 -18.68 8.31 11.10
C ALA A 61 -18.80 6.78 11.03
N LEU A 62 -18.57 6.20 9.85
CA LEU A 62 -18.57 4.75 9.65
C LEU A 62 -17.47 4.02 10.45
N THR A 63 -16.32 4.68 10.66
CA THR A 63 -15.20 4.09 11.41
C THR A 63 -15.45 4.08 12.92
N ASP A 64 -16.22 5.05 13.43
CA ASP A 64 -16.55 5.16 14.85
C ASP A 64 -17.63 4.14 15.26
N ASP A 65 -18.79 4.19 14.61
CA ASP A 65 -19.89 3.24 14.82
C ASP A 65 -20.74 3.13 13.55
N GLU A 66 -20.66 1.96 12.90
CA GLU A 66 -21.39 1.65 11.68
C GLU A 66 -22.91 1.69 11.88
N PHE A 67 -23.39 1.18 13.01
CA PHE A 67 -24.82 1.15 13.31
C PHE A 67 -25.34 2.57 13.57
N ALA A 68 -24.58 3.39 14.29
CA ALA A 68 -24.95 4.79 14.50
C ALA A 68 -24.93 5.62 13.20
N ALA A 69 -23.98 5.35 12.29
CA ALA A 69 -23.91 6.00 10.98
C ALA A 69 -25.17 5.71 10.14
N GLU A 70 -25.65 4.46 10.14
CA GLU A 70 -26.86 4.04 9.44
C GLU A 70 -28.11 4.75 9.98
N LEU A 71 -28.22 4.92 11.31
CA LEU A 71 -29.34 5.64 11.95
C LEU A 71 -29.43 7.13 11.58
N VAL A 72 -28.29 7.76 11.26
CA VAL A 72 -28.22 9.17 10.82
C VAL A 72 -28.46 9.31 9.31
N GLY A 73 -28.75 8.20 8.62
CA GLY A 73 -29.08 8.18 7.19
C GLY A 73 -27.87 8.10 6.25
N ILE A 74 -26.72 7.63 6.76
CA ILE A 74 -25.54 7.35 5.92
C ILE A 74 -25.71 5.96 5.30
N ASP A 75 -25.69 5.87 3.97
CA ASP A 75 -25.69 4.58 3.26
C ASP A 75 -24.33 3.89 3.41
N VAL A 76 -24.22 3.06 4.44
CA VAL A 76 -23.03 2.29 4.78
C VAL A 76 -22.54 1.45 3.60
N THR A 77 -23.45 0.80 2.87
CA THR A 77 -23.11 -0.10 1.76
C THR A 77 -22.48 0.68 0.63
N MET A 78 -23.09 1.80 0.23
CA MET A 78 -22.57 2.66 -0.83
C MET A 78 -21.17 3.19 -0.48
N TYR A 79 -20.96 3.66 0.76
CA TYR A 79 -19.65 4.17 1.17
C TYR A 79 -18.59 3.07 1.25
N LYS A 80 -18.91 1.86 1.70
CA LYS A 80 -17.98 0.71 1.67
C LYS A 80 -17.56 0.34 0.24
N VAL A 81 -18.52 0.28 -0.68
CA VAL A 81 -18.25 0.00 -2.10
C VAL A 81 -17.41 1.12 -2.73
N LEU A 82 -17.68 2.37 -2.38
CA LEU A 82 -16.93 3.52 -2.88
C LEU A 82 -15.48 3.50 -2.37
N ALA A 83 -15.26 3.19 -1.10
CA ALA A 83 -13.92 3.00 -0.53
C ALA A 83 -13.15 1.87 -1.23
N ALA A 84 -13.79 0.71 -1.43
CA ALA A 84 -13.19 -0.42 -2.13
C ALA A 84 -12.88 -0.11 -3.60
N SER A 85 -13.78 0.59 -4.29
CA SER A 85 -13.59 0.98 -5.69
C SER A 85 -12.42 1.95 -5.87
N ILE A 86 -12.34 3.00 -5.05
CA ILE A 86 -11.23 3.96 -5.10
C ILE A 86 -9.90 3.29 -4.73
N GLY A 87 -9.90 2.46 -3.68
CA GLY A 87 -8.71 1.74 -3.24
C GLY A 87 -8.19 0.76 -4.30
N SER A 88 -9.07 -0.06 -4.88
CA SER A 88 -8.71 -1.02 -5.92
C SER A 88 -8.26 -0.35 -7.22
N ALA A 89 -8.86 0.78 -7.62
CA ALA A 89 -8.41 1.55 -8.78
C ALA A 89 -6.97 2.08 -8.60
N LEU A 90 -6.65 2.62 -7.41
CA LEU A 90 -5.31 3.08 -7.10
C LEU A 90 -4.30 1.92 -7.02
N LEU A 91 -4.68 0.82 -6.36
CA LEU A 91 -3.84 -0.38 -6.28
C LEU A 91 -3.57 -0.97 -7.67
N GLY A 92 -4.57 -0.99 -8.55
CA GLY A 92 -4.41 -1.45 -9.94
C GLY A 92 -3.43 -0.58 -10.73
N ALA A 93 -3.53 0.75 -10.61
CA ALA A 93 -2.61 1.68 -11.26
C ALA A 93 -1.16 1.51 -10.76
N VAL A 94 -0.98 1.39 -9.44
CA VAL A 94 0.34 1.15 -8.83
C VAL A 94 0.89 -0.23 -9.22
N GLY A 95 0.05 -1.27 -9.25
CA GLY A 95 0.44 -2.62 -9.64
C GLY A 95 0.92 -2.70 -11.08
N ALA A 96 0.24 -2.01 -12.01
CA ALA A 96 0.65 -1.91 -13.41
C ALA A 96 1.99 -1.16 -13.55
N LEU A 97 2.17 -0.07 -12.79
CA LEU A 97 3.42 0.68 -12.79
C LEU A 97 4.59 -0.14 -12.20
N TYR A 98 4.33 -0.91 -11.15
CA TYR A 98 5.32 -1.80 -10.53
C TYR A 98 5.70 -2.96 -11.45
N ALA A 99 4.74 -3.56 -12.12
CA ALA A 99 4.97 -4.60 -13.14
C ALA A 99 5.89 -4.07 -14.25
N TYR A 100 5.65 -2.85 -14.72
CA TYR A 100 6.50 -2.21 -15.70
C TYR A 100 7.90 -1.91 -15.15
N TYR A 101 8.00 -1.35 -13.94
CA TYR A 101 9.28 -0.98 -13.32
C TYR A 101 10.16 -2.19 -13.03
N SER A 102 9.57 -3.28 -12.54
CA SER A 102 10.29 -4.54 -12.29
C SER A 102 10.68 -5.27 -13.57
N GLY A 103 10.00 -4.98 -14.69
CA GLY A 103 10.22 -5.61 -16.00
C GLY A 103 9.85 -7.09 -16.04
N PHE A 104 9.29 -7.63 -14.94
CA PHE A 104 9.06 -9.05 -14.77
C PHE A 104 7.84 -9.30 -13.90
N ILE A 105 6.89 -10.05 -14.43
CA ILE A 105 5.66 -10.41 -13.74
C ILE A 105 5.68 -11.92 -13.51
N SER A 106 5.84 -12.34 -12.25
CA SER A 106 5.62 -13.73 -11.85
C SER A 106 4.66 -13.84 -10.66
N PRO A 107 3.91 -14.93 -10.54
CA PRO A 107 3.00 -15.17 -9.41
C PRO A 107 3.72 -15.16 -8.05
N THR A 108 5.01 -15.52 -8.03
CA THR A 108 5.84 -15.55 -6.82
C THR A 108 6.18 -14.16 -6.30
N VAL A 109 6.29 -13.16 -7.18
CA VAL A 109 6.54 -11.76 -6.80
C VAL A 109 5.30 -11.16 -6.14
N TYR A 110 4.10 -11.56 -6.56
CA TYR A 110 2.83 -11.09 -6.01
C TYR A 110 2.23 -12.04 -4.96
N ALA A 111 3.05 -12.93 -4.39
CA ALA A 111 2.61 -13.78 -3.30
C ALA A 111 2.31 -12.95 -2.05
N LEU A 112 1.39 -13.46 -1.21
CA LEU A 112 0.95 -12.81 0.04
C LEU A 112 2.13 -12.36 0.91
N VAL A 113 3.16 -13.19 1.02
CA VAL A 113 4.34 -12.92 1.85
C VAL A 113 5.21 -11.81 1.28
N SER A 114 5.23 -11.68 -0.05
CA SER A 114 6.11 -10.76 -0.78
C SER A 114 5.54 -9.35 -0.85
N VAL A 115 4.22 -9.21 -1.03
CA VAL A 115 3.57 -7.90 -1.23
C VAL A 115 2.69 -7.56 -0.03
N ASP A 116 1.68 -8.37 0.27
CA ASP A 116 0.64 -7.99 1.22
C ASP A 116 1.19 -7.80 2.64
N ILE A 117 2.05 -8.72 3.10
CA ILE A 117 2.71 -8.59 4.40
C ILE A 117 3.60 -7.34 4.44
N VAL A 118 4.37 -7.08 3.38
CA VAL A 118 5.24 -5.90 3.31
C VAL A 118 4.43 -4.61 3.36
N VAL A 119 3.32 -4.54 2.63
CA VAL A 119 2.41 -3.40 2.66
C VAL A 119 1.82 -3.21 4.05
N LEU A 120 1.35 -4.28 4.71
CA LEU A 120 0.84 -4.21 6.08
C LEU A 120 1.90 -3.72 7.07
N VAL A 121 3.11 -4.27 7.00
CA VAL A 121 4.26 -3.86 7.82
C VAL A 121 4.54 -2.37 7.61
N THR A 122 4.65 -1.94 6.35
CA THR A 122 4.87 -0.55 5.96
C THR A 122 3.80 0.38 6.56
N LEU A 123 2.52 0.00 6.48
CA LEU A 123 1.41 0.76 7.06
C LEU A 123 1.45 0.81 8.59
N LEU A 124 1.89 -0.26 9.25
CA LEU A 124 2.04 -0.32 10.71
C LEU A 124 3.21 0.55 11.21
N LEU A 125 4.36 0.46 10.54
CA LEU A 125 5.52 1.35 10.77
C LEU A 125 5.15 2.81 10.55
N GLY A 126 4.34 3.09 9.53
CA GLY A 126 3.87 4.43 9.21
C GLY A 126 2.77 4.96 10.12
N GLY A 127 1.90 4.10 10.63
CA GLY A 127 0.70 4.47 11.39
C GLY A 127 -0.56 4.57 10.52
N MET A 128 -1.63 3.95 11.01
CA MET A 128 -2.94 3.93 10.33
C MET A 128 -3.68 5.27 10.55
N GLY A 129 -4.36 5.76 9.51
CA GLY A 129 -5.24 6.93 9.61
C GLY A 129 -4.54 8.30 9.58
N THR A 130 -3.29 8.39 9.09
CA THR A 130 -2.62 9.67 8.83
C THR A 130 -2.18 9.78 7.37
N LEU A 131 -2.23 10.99 6.82
CA LEU A 131 -1.82 11.25 5.43
C LEU A 131 -0.34 10.91 5.17
N LEU A 132 0.54 11.27 6.13
CA LEU A 132 1.99 11.09 6.01
C LEU A 132 2.49 9.75 6.56
N GLY A 133 1.66 9.02 7.29
CA GLY A 133 2.04 7.74 7.90
C GLY A 133 2.57 6.74 6.87
N PRO A 134 1.80 6.39 5.82
CA PRO A 134 2.26 5.45 4.79
C PRO A 134 3.57 5.87 4.10
N VAL A 135 3.79 7.17 3.91
CA VAL A 135 5.02 7.70 3.29
C VAL A 135 6.22 7.47 4.21
N LEU A 136 6.09 7.83 5.49
CA LEU A 136 7.15 7.61 6.49
C LEU A 136 7.41 6.11 6.71
N GLY A 137 6.34 5.32 6.76
CA GLY A 137 6.42 3.86 6.86
C GLY A 137 7.18 3.26 5.69
N GLY A 138 6.93 3.73 4.46
CA GLY A 138 7.64 3.29 3.26
C GLY A 138 9.13 3.60 3.32
N VAL A 139 9.49 4.84 3.66
CA VAL A 139 10.89 5.24 3.83
C VAL A 139 11.60 4.40 4.88
N LEU A 140 10.95 4.21 6.04
CA LEU A 140 11.53 3.42 7.13
C LEU A 140 11.66 1.94 6.77
N PHE A 141 10.66 1.39 6.08
CA PHE A 141 10.72 0.02 5.58
C PHE A 141 11.85 -0.16 4.57
N THR A 142 12.05 0.77 3.63
CA THR A 142 13.17 0.71 2.68
C THR A 142 14.52 0.76 3.38
N VAL A 143 14.71 1.63 4.38
CA VAL A 143 15.95 1.67 5.16
C VAL A 143 16.17 0.36 5.91
N LEU A 144 15.10 -0.19 6.51
CA LEU A 144 15.16 -1.48 7.19
C LEU A 144 15.50 -2.62 6.24
N ASP A 145 14.86 -2.67 5.07
CA ASP A 145 15.10 -3.66 4.03
C ASP A 145 16.57 -3.64 3.59
N GLU A 146 17.17 -2.46 3.39
CA GLU A 146 18.58 -2.34 3.02
C GLU A 146 19.53 -2.84 4.13
N ILE A 147 19.19 -2.62 5.40
CA ILE A 147 19.97 -3.13 6.56
C ILE A 147 19.87 -4.65 6.67
N VAL A 148 18.69 -5.21 6.40
CA VAL A 148 18.40 -6.64 6.50
C VAL A 148 18.91 -7.38 5.26
N ARG A 149 18.98 -6.71 4.10
CA ARG A 149 19.44 -7.23 2.81
C ARG A 149 20.65 -8.18 2.86
N PRO A 150 21.76 -7.88 3.55
CA PRO A 150 22.93 -8.77 3.63
C PRO A 150 22.67 -10.13 4.28
N LEU A 151 21.57 -10.31 5.03
CA LEU A 151 21.21 -11.58 5.70
C LEU A 151 20.63 -12.63 4.73
N GLY A 152 20.42 -12.27 3.45
CA GLY A 152 20.04 -13.19 2.38
C GLY A 152 18.68 -13.86 2.63
N ARG A 153 18.66 -15.19 2.76
CA ARG A 153 17.41 -15.95 2.96
C ARG A 153 16.76 -15.71 4.32
N LEU A 154 17.51 -15.22 5.31
CA LEU A 154 16.99 -14.96 6.65
C LEU A 154 16.09 -13.71 6.70
N ASN A 155 16.08 -12.88 5.65
CA ASN A 155 15.28 -11.66 5.58
C ASN A 155 13.79 -11.94 5.79
N VAL A 156 13.28 -13.04 5.22
CA VAL A 156 11.87 -13.46 5.38
C VAL A 156 11.54 -13.75 6.84
N LEU A 157 12.45 -14.40 7.57
CA LEU A 157 12.27 -14.70 8.99
C LEU A 157 12.32 -13.42 9.83
N VAL A 158 13.22 -12.50 9.47
CA VAL A 158 13.32 -11.17 10.11
C VAL A 158 12.04 -10.36 9.88
N TYR A 159 11.49 -10.32 8.65
CA TYR A 159 10.24 -9.62 8.37
C TYR A 159 9.05 -10.24 9.12
N GLY A 160 8.97 -11.57 9.19
CA GLY A 160 7.94 -12.24 9.99
C GLY A 160 8.04 -11.92 11.49
N ALA A 161 9.24 -11.96 12.05
CA ALA A 161 9.49 -11.59 13.45
C ALA A 161 9.19 -10.10 13.71
N LEU A 162 9.59 -9.22 12.79
CA LEU A 162 9.31 -7.79 12.84
C LEU A 162 7.79 -7.55 12.81
N MET A 163 7.06 -8.27 11.97
CA MET A 163 5.60 -8.16 11.90
C MET A 163 4.96 -8.58 13.23
N ILE A 164 5.36 -9.71 13.81
CA ILE A 164 4.87 -10.16 15.13
C ILE A 164 5.19 -9.10 16.19
N LEU A 165 6.42 -8.59 16.22
CA LEU A 165 6.84 -7.55 17.15
C LEU A 165 6.02 -6.27 16.97
N LEU A 166 5.80 -5.82 15.73
CA LEU A 166 5.01 -4.64 15.42
C LEU A 166 3.54 -4.83 15.83
N PHE A 167 2.96 -6.01 15.60
CA PHE A 167 1.58 -6.30 16.02
C PHE A 167 1.42 -6.34 17.54
N ILE A 168 2.38 -6.94 18.26
CA ILE A 168 2.38 -7.00 19.72
C ILE A 168 2.60 -5.61 20.32
N THR A 169 3.55 -4.85 19.77
CA THR A 169 3.95 -3.54 20.32
C THR A 169 2.99 -2.43 19.92
N PHE A 170 2.39 -2.50 18.72
CA PHE A 170 1.64 -1.40 18.12
C PHE A 170 0.30 -1.88 17.54
N ARG A 171 -0.73 -1.95 18.39
CA ARG A 171 -2.12 -2.08 17.93
C ARG A 171 -2.62 -0.83 17.15
N GLN A 172 -1.84 0.27 17.12
CA GLN A 172 -2.20 1.58 16.52
C GLN A 172 -1.09 2.25 15.67
N GLY A 173 0.09 1.64 15.49
CA GLY A 173 1.21 2.14 14.67
C GLY A 173 2.12 3.23 15.29
N LEU A 174 3.28 3.49 14.67
CA LEU A 174 4.38 4.32 15.24
C LEU A 174 4.00 5.80 15.41
N VAL A 175 3.24 6.36 14.46
CA VAL A 175 2.75 7.76 14.53
C VAL A 175 1.75 7.96 15.67
N ALA A 176 0.96 6.95 16.04
CA ALA A 176 0.07 7.03 17.19
C ALA A 176 0.86 7.12 18.51
N VAL A 177 2.01 6.45 18.60
CA VAL A 177 2.89 6.51 19.77
C VAL A 177 3.67 7.82 19.82
N LEU A 178 4.15 8.34 18.69
CA LEU A 178 4.73 9.69 18.63
C LEU A 178 3.71 10.76 19.01
N ARG A 179 2.43 10.60 18.65
CA ARG A 179 1.33 11.49 19.09
C ARG A 179 0.99 11.34 20.58
N LYS A 180 1.21 10.16 21.17
CA LYS A 180 0.95 9.90 22.60
C LYS A 180 2.10 10.38 23.49
N LEU A 181 3.34 10.30 23.00
CA LEU A 181 4.55 10.80 23.67
C LEU A 181 4.75 12.30 23.46
N GLY A 182 4.44 12.81 22.27
CA GLY A 182 4.39 14.24 21.99
C GLY A 182 2.97 14.77 22.17
N LYS A 183 2.70 15.46 23.29
CA LYS A 183 1.52 16.34 23.45
C LYS A 183 1.54 17.49 22.41
N VAL A 184 1.45 17.19 21.13
CA VAL A 184 1.39 18.19 20.06
C VAL A 184 0.15 17.92 19.24
N ARG A 185 -0.89 18.62 19.65
CA ARG A 185 -2.15 18.80 18.93
C ARG A 185 -1.86 19.86 17.87
N ILE A 186 -1.56 19.46 16.64
CA ILE A 186 -1.60 20.39 15.50
C ILE A 186 -3.00 20.23 14.88
N PRO A 187 -3.71 21.34 14.63
CA PRO A 187 -5.12 21.36 14.22
C PRO A 187 -5.44 20.57 12.95
#